data_AF-A0A166RWC8-F1
#
_entry.id   AF-A0A166RWC8-F1
#
_cell.length_a   1.000
_cell.length_b   1.000
_cell.length_c   1.000
_cell.angle_alpha   90.00
_cell.angle_beta   90.00
_cell.angle_gamma   90.00
#
_symmetry.space_group_name_H-M   'P 1'
#
loop_
_entity.id
_entity.type
_entity.pdbx_description
1 polymer ?
#
loop_
_entity_poly.entity_id
_entity_poly.type
_entity_poly.pdbx_seq_one_letter_code
_entity_poly.pdbx_strand_id
1 'polypeptide(L)'
;MAQAKSQVIVRSRYGKPTHPEALPDGQTDDIPKIRFRHPAYADSENILISLAALDGGGVHYATAHLACAVLADFRYDGYFSLSATGTAIESGPDEILTEQNYYFHVPQSASYNVVANFASCIFPHGRMPPTWLSDDLKIHKATGLSRETTFDSMVLARDVSCRVTNSTLGTEGAHLLPKSEELWYTRNSMFQYSAWEERGTTDDPRNAILLRSDAHTIFDAKRFIIVPKKGKWVTHVLYGAAQDELAQSFHNVHIQPLTDIAVEYIFARFMYTIHALSTFTHSGGKRALLVLRSGETSRHSVEVTGLQYKTQLAPGSRVGSRTPSPSKRRRDDTPTADADTLNCAGIAASDDECRGRPRRRLAYDTDTITPPS
;
A
#
# COMPACT_ATOMS: atom_id res chain seq x y z
N MET A 1 -29.92 20.52 -38.97
CA MET A 1 -29.36 19.17 -39.14
C MET A 1 -28.52 18.87 -37.91
N ALA A 2 -28.99 17.98 -37.02
CA ALA A 2 -28.25 17.61 -35.81
C ALA A 2 -27.31 16.44 -36.11
N GLN A 3 -26.03 16.63 -35.84
CA GLN A 3 -24.96 15.67 -36.11
C GLN A 3 -25.03 14.53 -35.09
N ALA A 4 -25.26 13.29 -35.55
CA ALA A 4 -25.30 12.11 -34.71
C ALA A 4 -23.93 11.89 -34.05
N LYS A 5 -23.89 11.86 -32.71
CA LYS A 5 -22.69 11.52 -31.95
C LYS A 5 -22.34 10.07 -32.21
N SER A 6 -21.21 9.83 -32.88
CA SER A 6 -20.57 8.52 -33.02
C SER A 6 -20.44 7.86 -31.64
N GLN A 7 -21.20 6.78 -31.40
CA GLN A 7 -21.02 5.97 -30.20
C GLN A 7 -19.64 5.30 -30.25
N VAL A 8 -18.84 5.50 -29.21
CA VAL A 8 -17.55 4.86 -29.05
C VAL A 8 -17.79 3.38 -28.76
N ILE A 9 -17.40 2.50 -29.67
CA ILE A 9 -17.47 1.05 -29.45
C ILE A 9 -16.29 0.66 -28.56
N VAL A 10 -16.58 0.39 -27.29
CA VAL A 10 -15.61 -0.13 -26.33
C VAL A 10 -15.65 -1.66 -26.40
N ARG A 11 -14.47 -2.29 -26.46
CA ARG A 11 -14.36 -3.76 -26.40
C ARG A 11 -14.97 -4.27 -25.09
N SER A 12 -15.63 -5.43 -25.13
CA SER A 12 -16.09 -6.10 -23.92
C SER A 12 -14.90 -6.35 -22.98
N ARG A 13 -15.13 -6.18 -21.67
CA ARG A 13 -14.14 -6.50 -20.65
C ARG A 13 -13.76 -7.98 -20.76
N TYR A 14 -12.53 -8.32 -20.41
CA TYR A 14 -12.13 -9.71 -20.22
C TYR A 14 -13.02 -10.36 -19.14
N GLY A 15 -13.26 -11.66 -19.25
CA GLY A 15 -14.07 -12.40 -18.29
C GLY A 15 -13.52 -12.27 -16.87
N LYS A 16 -14.42 -12.31 -15.87
CA LYS A 16 -14.02 -12.27 -14.46
C LYS A 16 -13.11 -13.47 -14.16
N PRO A 17 -11.99 -13.27 -13.45
CA PRO A 17 -11.17 -14.38 -13.00
C PRO A 17 -11.99 -15.32 -12.07
N THR A 18 -11.81 -16.62 -12.24
CA THR A 18 -12.53 -17.63 -11.45
C THR A 18 -12.01 -17.62 -10.01
N HIS A 19 -12.80 -17.10 -9.08
CA HIS A 19 -12.44 -17.04 -7.66
C HIS A 19 -13.40 -17.89 -6.80
N PRO A 20 -12.90 -18.60 -5.77
CA PRO A 20 -13.67 -19.61 -5.04
C PRO A 20 -14.69 -19.08 -4.04
N GLU A 21 -14.66 -17.79 -3.66
CA GLU A 21 -15.67 -17.19 -2.79
C GLU A 21 -16.44 -16.11 -3.57
N ALA A 22 -17.77 -16.27 -3.65
CA ALA A 22 -18.65 -15.30 -4.29
C ALA A 22 -18.81 -14.07 -3.38
N LEU A 23 -18.62 -12.88 -3.96
CA LEU A 23 -19.01 -11.62 -3.33
C LEU A 23 -20.54 -11.58 -3.16
N PRO A 24 -21.06 -10.82 -2.17
CA PRO A 24 -22.50 -10.72 -1.98
C PRO A 24 -23.19 -10.19 -3.25
N ASP A 25 -24.19 -10.94 -3.73
CA ASP A 25 -25.05 -10.53 -4.84
C ASP A 25 -26.06 -9.48 -4.34
N GLY A 26 -25.99 -8.28 -4.90
CA GLY A 26 -27.01 -7.25 -4.77
C GLY A 26 -27.06 -6.53 -3.42
N GLN A 27 -26.33 -5.43 -3.29
CA GLN A 27 -26.73 -4.36 -2.36
C GLN A 27 -26.24 -2.99 -2.86
N THR A 28 -27.00 -1.96 -2.46
CA THR A 28 -27.00 -0.55 -2.89
C THR A 28 -25.64 0.14 -3.05
N ASP A 29 -25.61 1.24 -3.81
CA ASP A 29 -24.42 2.04 -4.16
C ASP A 29 -23.55 2.51 -2.98
N ASP A 30 -24.07 2.51 -1.74
CA ASP A 30 -23.30 2.79 -0.53
C ASP A 30 -22.90 1.51 0.21
N ILE A 31 -21.59 1.32 0.33
CA ILE A 31 -20.99 0.17 1.00
C ILE A 31 -21.02 0.42 2.51
N PRO A 32 -21.52 -0.53 3.31
CA PRO A 32 -21.34 -0.44 4.74
C PRO A 32 -19.83 -0.50 5.04
N LYS A 33 -19.28 0.58 5.61
CA LYS A 33 -17.96 0.56 6.24
C LYS A 33 -18.16 0.26 7.71
N ILE A 34 -17.45 -0.74 8.21
CA ILE A 34 -17.44 -1.04 9.64
C ILE A 34 -16.38 -0.18 10.32
N ARG A 35 -16.78 0.53 11.37
CA ARG A 35 -15.94 1.45 12.12
C ARG A 35 -15.47 0.78 13.41
N PHE A 36 -14.17 0.71 13.58
CA PHE A 36 -13.55 0.25 14.81
C PHE A 36 -13.11 1.44 15.63
N ARG A 37 -13.57 1.50 16.88
CA ARG A 37 -13.53 2.69 17.73
C ARG A 37 -12.72 2.44 18.99
N HIS A 38 -12.17 3.52 19.51
CA HIS A 38 -11.50 3.57 20.79
C HIS A 38 -12.54 3.89 21.90
N PRO A 39 -12.59 3.16 23.03
CA PRO A 39 -13.63 3.34 24.04
C PRO A 39 -13.53 4.65 24.85
N ALA A 40 -12.32 5.16 25.11
CA ALA A 40 -12.14 6.38 25.93
C ALA A 40 -12.51 7.73 25.30
N TYR A 41 -12.75 7.81 23.99
CA TYR A 41 -12.96 9.09 23.30
C TYR A 41 -14.42 9.26 22.86
N ALA A 42 -14.85 10.51 22.69
CA ALA A 42 -16.18 10.84 22.22
C ALA A 42 -16.48 10.21 20.84
N ASP A 43 -17.73 9.82 20.60
CA ASP A 43 -18.14 9.08 19.39
C ASP A 43 -17.90 9.82 18.07
N SER A 44 -17.76 11.14 18.09
CA SER A 44 -17.39 11.93 16.91
C SER A 44 -15.91 11.81 16.54
N GLU A 45 -15.05 11.32 17.43
CA GLU A 45 -13.60 11.45 17.33
C GLU A 45 -12.81 10.18 17.66
N ASN A 46 -13.50 9.07 17.93
CA ASN A 46 -12.91 7.84 18.45
C ASN A 46 -12.61 6.76 17.41
N ILE A 47 -12.76 7.05 16.11
CA ILE A 47 -12.51 6.04 15.06
C ILE A 47 -11.00 5.77 14.94
N LEU A 48 -10.61 4.51 15.21
CA LEU A 48 -9.26 4.01 14.98
C LEU A 48 -9.04 3.80 13.50
N ILE A 49 -9.91 2.98 12.91
CA ILE A 49 -9.82 2.51 11.53
C ILE A 49 -11.23 2.17 11.02
N SER A 50 -11.44 2.31 9.72
CA SER A 50 -12.67 1.87 9.05
C SER A 50 -12.30 0.89 7.94
N LEU A 51 -12.99 -0.26 7.91
CA LEU A 51 -12.74 -1.32 6.93
C LEU A 51 -13.99 -1.52 6.05
N ALA A 52 -13.78 -1.81 4.77
CA ALA A 52 -14.87 -2.09 3.84
C ALA A 52 -15.48 -3.47 4.12
N ALA A 53 -16.80 -3.55 4.21
CA ALA A 53 -17.51 -4.77 4.58
C ALA A 53 -17.70 -5.72 3.38
N LEU A 54 -16.60 -6.21 2.83
CA LEU A 54 -16.56 -7.02 1.61
C LEU A 54 -16.69 -8.53 1.86
N ASP A 55 -16.59 -8.98 3.12
CA ASP A 55 -16.76 -10.38 3.52
C ASP A 55 -18.24 -10.70 3.71
N GLY A 56 -19.01 -10.83 2.62
CA GLY A 56 -20.44 -11.15 2.70
C GLY A 56 -21.29 -10.06 3.38
N GLY A 57 -20.87 -8.79 3.25
CA GLY A 57 -21.50 -7.65 3.93
C GLY A 57 -20.90 -7.33 5.29
N GLY A 58 -19.81 -8.00 5.70
CA GLY A 58 -19.08 -7.75 6.94
C GLY A 58 -17.56 -7.73 6.76
N VAL A 59 -16.84 -7.82 7.88
CA VAL A 59 -15.36 -7.88 7.92
C VAL A 59 -14.93 -9.08 8.73
N HIS A 60 -13.98 -9.86 8.20
CA HIS A 60 -13.37 -10.99 8.91
C HIS A 60 -12.77 -10.60 10.28
N TYR A 61 -13.22 -11.28 11.34
CA TYR A 61 -12.91 -10.95 12.74
C TYR A 61 -11.42 -10.86 13.00
N ALA A 62 -10.64 -11.91 12.71
CA ALA A 62 -9.21 -11.91 13.02
C ALA A 62 -8.44 -10.83 12.25
N THR A 63 -8.88 -10.47 11.04
CA THR A 63 -8.28 -9.38 10.26
C THR A 63 -8.54 -8.03 10.92
N ALA A 64 -9.78 -7.75 11.31
CA ALA A 64 -10.16 -6.53 12.01
C ALA A 64 -9.47 -6.41 13.37
N HIS A 65 -9.50 -7.50 14.16
CA HIS A 65 -8.89 -7.58 15.48
C HIS A 65 -7.40 -7.28 15.42
N LEU A 66 -6.69 -7.94 14.50
CA LEU A 66 -5.25 -7.73 14.33
C LEU A 66 -4.92 -6.30 13.88
N ALA A 67 -5.74 -5.71 13.01
CA ALA A 67 -5.56 -4.31 12.60
C ALA A 67 -5.66 -3.37 13.81
N CYS A 68 -6.66 -3.54 14.67
CA CYS A 68 -6.81 -2.77 15.90
C CYS A 68 -5.68 -3.04 16.90
N ALA A 69 -5.28 -4.30 17.07
CA ALA A 69 -4.18 -4.68 17.96
C ALA A 69 -2.86 -4.02 17.54
N VAL A 70 -2.54 -3.99 16.23
CA VAL A 70 -1.36 -3.29 15.69
C VAL A 70 -1.40 -1.80 16.05
N LEU A 71 -2.53 -1.13 15.84
CA LEU A 71 -2.68 0.27 16.20
C LEU A 71 -2.55 0.51 17.71
N ALA A 72 -2.98 -0.46 18.52
CA ALA A 72 -2.88 -0.45 19.98
C ALA A 72 -1.56 -1.03 20.51
N ASP A 73 -0.47 -1.02 19.72
CA ASP A 73 0.85 -1.52 20.13
C ASP A 73 0.90 -3.03 20.41
N PHE A 74 0.36 -3.82 19.49
CA PHE A 74 0.32 -5.28 19.53
C PHE A 74 -0.41 -5.86 20.75
N ARG A 75 -1.46 -5.18 21.21
CA ARG A 75 -2.36 -5.68 22.28
C ARG A 75 -3.30 -6.74 21.73
N TYR A 76 -2.76 -7.92 21.44
CA TYR A 76 -3.53 -9.08 20.97
C TYR A 76 -4.52 -9.62 22.00
N ASP A 77 -4.36 -9.24 23.27
CA ASP A 77 -5.30 -9.51 24.36
C ASP A 77 -6.54 -8.60 24.34
N GLY A 78 -6.60 -7.64 23.40
CA GLY A 78 -7.78 -6.83 23.18
C GLY A 78 -8.98 -7.61 22.71
N TYR A 79 -10.17 -7.02 22.81
CA TYR A 79 -11.43 -7.65 22.40
C TYR A 79 -12.39 -6.61 21.81
N PHE A 80 -13.38 -7.08 21.05
CA PHE A 80 -14.44 -6.21 20.54
C PHE A 80 -15.68 -6.22 21.41
N SER A 81 -16.36 -5.09 21.50
CA SER A 81 -17.71 -4.97 22.06
C SER A 81 -18.56 -4.01 21.23
N LEU A 82 -19.87 -4.00 21.46
CA LEU A 82 -20.82 -3.14 20.74
C LEU A 82 -20.99 -1.75 21.39
N SER A 83 -20.36 -1.50 22.54
CA SER A 83 -20.42 -0.21 23.22
C SER A 83 -19.12 0.13 23.95
N ALA A 84 -18.90 1.42 24.23
CA ALA A 84 -17.69 1.89 24.92
C ALA A 84 -17.50 1.35 26.35
N THR A 85 -18.53 0.72 26.94
CA THR A 85 -18.49 0.09 28.27
C THR A 85 -18.99 -1.36 28.25
N GLY A 86 -19.18 -1.92 27.05
CA GLY A 86 -19.76 -3.24 26.84
C GLY A 86 -18.78 -4.38 27.12
N THR A 87 -19.33 -5.57 27.32
CA THR A 87 -18.56 -6.81 27.44
C THR A 87 -18.09 -7.32 26.08
N ALA A 88 -17.10 -8.21 26.09
CA ALA A 88 -16.62 -8.86 24.87
C ALA A 88 -17.75 -9.55 24.11
N ILE A 89 -17.76 -9.42 22.78
CA ILE A 89 -18.59 -10.25 21.92
C ILE A 89 -18.01 -11.67 21.88
N GLU A 90 -18.88 -12.66 21.83
CA GLU A 90 -18.50 -14.04 21.58
C GLU A 90 -18.39 -14.23 20.06
N SER A 91 -17.16 -14.19 19.55
CA SER A 91 -16.88 -14.45 18.13
C SER A 91 -15.59 -15.23 17.94
N GLY A 92 -15.65 -16.26 17.10
CA GLY A 92 -14.49 -16.99 16.62
C GLY A 92 -13.60 -16.17 15.67
N PRO A 93 -12.32 -16.57 15.48
CA PRO A 93 -11.37 -15.84 14.64
C PRO A 93 -11.79 -15.75 13.16
N ASP A 94 -12.51 -16.75 12.65
CA ASP A 94 -12.98 -16.81 11.26
C ASP A 94 -14.41 -16.29 11.06
N GLU A 95 -15.04 -15.74 12.11
CA GLU A 95 -16.37 -15.14 12.00
C GLU A 95 -16.34 -13.80 11.28
N ILE A 96 -17.51 -13.37 10.83
CA ILE A 96 -17.69 -12.11 10.11
C ILE A 96 -18.41 -11.12 11.02
N LEU A 97 -17.76 -9.98 11.25
CA LEU A 97 -18.34 -8.84 11.95
C LEU A 97 -19.27 -8.09 11.01
N THR A 98 -20.52 -7.87 11.40
CA THR A 98 -21.57 -7.28 10.56
C THR A 98 -22.12 -5.96 11.10
N GLU A 99 -21.90 -5.65 12.38
CA GLU A 99 -22.37 -4.40 12.96
C GLU A 99 -21.59 -3.20 12.44
N GLN A 100 -22.23 -2.04 12.38
CA GLN A 100 -21.60 -0.83 11.83
C GLN A 100 -20.46 -0.30 12.71
N ASN A 101 -20.51 -0.58 14.02
CA ASN A 101 -19.57 -0.03 14.98
C ASN A 101 -19.16 -1.11 15.99
N TYR A 102 -17.84 -1.22 16.20
CA TYR A 102 -17.26 -2.02 17.25
C TYR A 102 -16.27 -1.16 18.04
N TYR A 103 -16.19 -1.39 19.35
CA TYR A 103 -15.20 -0.77 20.22
C TYR A 103 -14.09 -1.79 20.51
N PHE A 104 -12.84 -1.43 20.25
CA PHE A 104 -11.69 -2.25 20.57
C PHE A 104 -11.22 -1.92 21.98
N HIS A 105 -11.38 -2.87 22.89
CA HIS A 105 -11.00 -2.75 24.29
C HIS A 105 -9.67 -3.40 24.54
N VAL A 106 -8.94 -2.84 25.49
CA VAL A 106 -7.65 -3.37 25.94
C VAL A 106 -7.77 -3.64 27.44
N PRO A 107 -7.58 -4.89 27.91
CA PRO A 107 -7.70 -5.22 29.33
C PRO A 107 -6.84 -4.31 30.20
N GLN A 108 -7.42 -3.87 31.33
CA GLN A 108 -6.78 -3.02 32.34
C GLN A 108 -6.37 -1.62 31.84
N SER A 109 -6.76 -1.23 30.63
CA SER A 109 -6.45 0.08 30.06
C SER A 109 -7.66 0.67 29.35
N ALA A 110 -8.44 1.46 30.09
CA ALA A 110 -9.62 2.14 29.53
C ALA A 110 -9.24 3.15 28.42
N SER A 111 -8.08 3.81 28.58
CA SER A 111 -7.53 4.79 27.64
C SER A 111 -6.10 4.40 27.22
N TYR A 112 -5.98 3.43 26.32
CA TYR A 112 -4.68 3.00 25.82
C TYR A 112 -4.11 3.97 24.78
N ASN A 113 -2.78 3.95 24.60
CA ASN A 113 -2.12 4.80 23.62
C ASN A 113 -2.18 4.14 22.23
N VAL A 114 -2.31 4.95 21.18
CA VAL A 114 -2.31 4.48 19.79
C VAL A 114 -0.97 4.79 19.12
N VAL A 115 -0.39 3.84 18.41
CA VAL A 115 0.84 4.06 17.64
C VAL A 115 0.56 4.99 16.47
N ALA A 116 1.25 6.14 16.45
CA ALA A 116 0.87 7.27 15.60
C ALA A 116 1.04 6.99 14.09
N ASN A 117 2.08 6.26 13.70
CA ASN A 117 2.41 5.95 12.32
C ASN A 117 3.35 4.74 12.27
N PHE A 118 3.58 4.23 11.06
CA PHE A 118 4.47 3.09 10.82
C PHE A 118 5.90 3.35 11.30
N ALA A 119 6.46 4.55 11.09
CA ALA A 119 7.81 4.90 11.55
C ALA A 119 7.97 4.86 13.08
N SER A 120 6.87 5.01 13.83
CA SER A 120 6.79 4.90 15.30
C SER A 120 6.45 3.49 15.78
N CYS A 121 6.17 2.57 14.86
CA CYS A 121 5.91 1.18 15.18
C CYS A 121 7.23 0.43 15.42
N ILE A 122 7.28 -0.39 16.47
CA ILE A 122 8.40 -1.30 16.74
C ILE A 122 7.98 -2.70 16.34
N PHE A 123 8.75 -3.41 15.51
CA PHE A 123 8.39 -4.74 15.06
C PHE A 123 8.35 -5.73 16.24
N PRO A 124 7.31 -6.57 16.38
CA PRO A 124 7.14 -7.44 17.54
C PRO A 124 7.90 -8.76 17.34
N HIS A 125 9.24 -8.71 17.31
CA HIS A 125 10.08 -9.91 17.17
C HIS A 125 9.69 -11.00 18.18
N GLY A 126 9.55 -12.23 17.69
CA GLY A 126 9.16 -13.39 18.51
C GLY A 126 7.73 -13.34 19.07
N ARG A 127 6.94 -12.31 18.74
CA ARG A 127 5.55 -12.10 19.18
C ARG A 127 4.62 -11.88 17.99
N MET A 128 4.79 -12.70 16.96
CA MET A 128 3.90 -12.73 15.81
C MET A 128 2.50 -13.25 16.23
N PRO A 129 1.42 -12.84 15.54
CA PRO A 129 0.10 -13.36 15.84
C PRO A 129 0.05 -14.89 15.62
N PRO A 130 -0.53 -15.67 16.54
CA PRO A 130 -0.58 -17.14 16.41
C PRO A 130 -1.22 -17.61 15.09
N THR A 131 -2.24 -16.89 14.61
CA THR A 131 -2.92 -17.18 13.34
C THR A 131 -2.02 -17.03 12.11
N TRP A 132 -0.87 -16.36 12.21
CA TRP A 132 0.10 -16.23 11.12
C TRP A 132 1.17 -17.31 11.14
N LEU A 133 1.28 -18.04 12.26
CA LEU A 133 2.26 -19.09 12.48
C LEU A 133 1.64 -20.50 12.46
N SER A 134 0.36 -20.62 12.11
CA SER A 134 -0.32 -21.93 12.03
C SER A 134 0.33 -22.82 10.96
N ASP A 135 0.35 -24.13 11.19
CA ASP A 135 0.94 -25.10 10.27
C ASP A 135 0.34 -25.03 8.86
N ASP A 136 -0.96 -24.73 8.72
CA ASP A 136 -1.64 -24.59 7.42
C ASP A 136 -1.10 -23.43 6.56
N LEU A 137 -0.45 -22.46 7.18
CA LEU A 137 0.09 -21.26 6.52
C LEU A 137 1.61 -21.31 6.35
N LYS A 138 2.23 -22.44 6.72
CA LYS A 138 3.67 -22.59 6.73
C LYS A 138 4.26 -22.36 5.34
N ILE A 139 5.14 -21.39 5.26
CA ILE A 139 5.88 -21.09 4.03
C ILE A 139 7.09 -22.03 3.97
N HIS A 140 7.14 -22.84 2.91
CA HIS A 140 8.18 -23.83 2.73
C HIS A 140 9.47 -23.17 2.24
N LYS A 141 10.63 -23.67 2.66
CA LYS A 141 11.92 -23.23 2.10
C LYS A 141 12.05 -23.75 0.67
N ALA A 142 12.61 -22.93 -0.21
CA ALA A 142 12.88 -23.35 -1.57
C ALA A 142 14.01 -24.40 -1.56
N THR A 143 13.84 -25.47 -2.34
CA THR A 143 14.88 -26.49 -2.53
C THR A 143 15.41 -26.38 -3.95
N GLY A 144 16.73 -26.40 -4.12
CA GLY A 144 17.35 -26.46 -5.44
C GLY A 144 17.24 -25.19 -6.30
N LEU A 145 17.02 -24.00 -5.71
CA LEU A 145 17.13 -22.75 -6.48
C LEU A 145 18.55 -22.60 -7.03
N SER A 146 18.64 -22.17 -8.29
CA SER A 146 19.90 -21.86 -8.96
C SER A 146 20.66 -20.77 -8.19
N ARG A 147 21.99 -20.76 -8.28
CA ARG A 147 22.85 -19.68 -7.74
C ARG A 147 22.71 -18.43 -8.61
N GLU A 148 21.52 -17.86 -8.62
CA GLU A 148 21.27 -16.58 -9.26
C GLU A 148 21.83 -15.45 -8.40
N THR A 149 22.35 -14.42 -9.06
CA THR A 149 23.17 -13.39 -8.42
C THR A 149 22.42 -12.10 -8.15
N THR A 150 21.26 -11.89 -8.79
CA THR A 150 20.47 -10.65 -8.70
C THR A 150 19.10 -10.89 -8.08
N PHE A 151 18.65 -9.92 -7.27
CA PHE A 151 17.35 -9.93 -6.59
C PHE A 151 16.18 -10.28 -7.54
N ASP A 152 16.06 -9.57 -8.67
CA ASP A 152 14.93 -9.75 -9.60
C ASP A 152 14.89 -11.16 -10.20
N SER A 153 16.05 -11.72 -10.56
CA SER A 153 16.13 -13.06 -11.11
C SER A 153 15.67 -14.08 -10.07
N MET A 154 16.14 -13.98 -8.82
CA MET A 154 15.75 -14.92 -7.76
C MET A 154 14.26 -14.91 -7.48
N VAL A 155 13.63 -13.73 -7.43
CA VAL A 155 12.18 -13.63 -7.26
C VAL A 155 11.46 -14.26 -8.44
N LEU A 156 11.92 -14.01 -9.67
CA LEU A 156 11.34 -14.59 -10.89
C LEU A 156 11.48 -16.12 -10.94
N ALA A 157 12.67 -16.65 -10.63
CA ALA A 157 12.94 -18.08 -10.65
C ALA A 157 12.19 -18.85 -9.55
N ARG A 158 12.04 -18.22 -8.37
CA ARG A 158 11.30 -18.80 -7.25
C ARG A 158 9.80 -18.83 -7.49
N ASP A 159 9.24 -17.71 -7.94
CA ASP A 159 7.77 -17.58 -8.03
C ASP A 159 7.23 -18.06 -9.38
N VAL A 160 7.95 -17.86 -10.49
CA VAL A 160 7.58 -18.23 -11.87
C VAL A 160 6.35 -17.49 -12.44
N SER A 161 5.35 -17.22 -11.62
CA SER A 161 4.12 -16.51 -11.98
C SER A 161 3.65 -15.57 -10.86
N CYS A 162 2.81 -14.60 -11.22
CA CYS A 162 2.17 -13.70 -10.28
C CYS A 162 1.50 -14.47 -9.13
N ARG A 163 1.84 -14.14 -7.89
CA ARG A 163 1.31 -14.79 -6.68
C ARG A 163 -0.19 -14.54 -6.46
N VAL A 164 -0.79 -13.56 -7.14
CA VAL A 164 -2.24 -13.29 -7.04
C VAL A 164 -3.00 -13.83 -8.25
N THR A 165 -2.56 -13.50 -9.46
CA THR A 165 -3.32 -13.75 -10.70
C THR A 165 -2.84 -14.96 -11.49
N ASN A 166 -1.75 -15.61 -11.07
CA ASN A 166 -1.08 -16.70 -11.79
C ASN A 166 -0.60 -16.35 -13.22
N SER A 167 -0.55 -15.06 -13.58
CA SER A 167 0.00 -14.59 -14.85
C SER A 167 1.52 -14.77 -14.87
N THR A 168 2.07 -15.35 -15.94
CA THR A 168 3.52 -15.45 -16.17
C THR A 168 4.07 -14.28 -16.99
N LEU A 169 3.21 -13.48 -17.61
CA LEU A 169 3.59 -12.32 -18.42
C LEU A 169 3.35 -11.02 -17.67
N GLY A 170 4.23 -10.04 -17.90
CA GLY A 170 4.13 -8.68 -17.36
C GLY A 170 4.25 -8.64 -15.83
N THR A 171 5.13 -9.46 -15.28
CA THR A 171 5.34 -9.59 -13.83
C THR A 171 6.59 -8.87 -13.35
N GLU A 172 6.54 -8.37 -12.13
CA GLU A 172 7.57 -7.57 -11.47
C GLU A 172 7.72 -8.01 -10.01
N GLY A 173 8.92 -7.87 -9.45
CA GLY A 173 9.18 -8.12 -8.04
C GLY A 173 8.60 -7.01 -7.17
N ALA A 174 7.54 -7.32 -6.41
CA ALA A 174 6.89 -6.40 -5.50
C ALA A 174 7.42 -6.57 -4.08
N HIS A 175 7.97 -5.50 -3.51
CA HIS A 175 8.48 -5.51 -2.14
C HIS A 175 7.32 -5.55 -1.14
N LEU A 176 7.38 -6.49 -0.19
CA LEU A 176 6.45 -6.57 0.94
C LEU A 176 6.69 -5.40 1.89
N LEU A 177 7.90 -5.24 2.42
CA LEU A 177 8.34 -4.00 3.04
C LEU A 177 8.97 -3.08 1.98
N PRO A 178 8.37 -1.92 1.67
CA PRO A 178 8.88 -1.04 0.61
C PRO A 178 10.29 -0.52 0.90
N LYS A 179 11.06 -0.30 -0.17
CA LYS A 179 12.41 0.30 -0.09
C LYS A 179 12.44 1.65 0.61
N SER A 180 11.36 2.44 0.48
CA SER A 180 11.25 3.75 1.15
C SER A 180 11.31 3.66 2.68
N GLU A 181 11.07 2.48 3.26
CA GLU A 181 11.06 2.23 4.69
C GLU A 181 12.37 1.60 5.21
N GLU A 182 13.47 1.73 4.47
CA GLU A 182 14.79 1.20 4.86
C GLU A 182 15.26 1.68 6.25
N LEU A 183 14.96 2.93 6.62
CA LEU A 183 15.26 3.42 7.97
C LEU A 183 14.50 2.66 9.05
N TRP A 184 13.24 2.31 8.79
CA TRP A 184 12.44 1.50 9.73
C TRP A 184 12.93 0.05 9.75
N TYR A 185 13.30 -0.51 8.58
CA TYR A 185 13.90 -1.83 8.44
C TYR A 185 15.15 -1.99 9.31
N THR A 186 16.11 -1.07 9.17
CA THR A 186 17.37 -1.11 9.91
C THR A 186 17.15 -0.94 11.41
N ARG A 187 16.27 0.00 11.80
CA ARG A 187 15.97 0.25 13.22
C ARG A 187 15.34 -0.95 13.91
N ASN A 188 14.48 -1.67 13.21
CA ASN A 188 13.82 -2.86 13.72
C ASN A 188 14.61 -4.13 13.41
N SER A 189 15.91 -4.05 13.11
CA SER A 189 16.77 -5.22 12.85
C SER A 189 16.12 -6.26 11.93
N MET A 190 15.39 -5.80 10.91
CA MET A 190 14.61 -6.67 10.03
C MET A 190 15.50 -7.51 9.11
N PHE A 191 16.82 -7.24 9.08
CA PHE A 191 17.82 -8.04 8.39
C PHE A 191 17.92 -9.47 8.91
N GLN A 192 17.51 -9.78 10.15
CA GLN A 192 17.54 -11.15 10.67
C GLN A 192 16.59 -12.13 9.95
N TYR A 193 15.68 -11.60 9.11
CA TYR A 193 14.73 -12.39 8.33
C TYR A 193 15.10 -12.49 6.85
N SER A 194 16.17 -11.80 6.43
CA SER A 194 16.58 -11.73 5.05
C SER A 194 17.27 -13.04 4.62
N ALA A 195 17.35 -13.30 3.32
CA ALA A 195 18.25 -14.32 2.79
C ALA A 195 19.71 -13.85 2.84
N TRP A 196 19.93 -12.54 2.76
CA TRP A 196 21.24 -11.90 2.74
C TRP A 196 21.45 -10.98 3.93
N GLU A 197 21.61 -11.55 5.11
CA GLU A 197 21.78 -10.79 6.35
C GLU A 197 22.92 -9.76 6.25
N GLU A 198 24.02 -10.14 5.60
CA GLU A 198 25.22 -9.32 5.41
C GLU A 198 24.99 -8.05 4.58
N ARG A 199 24.01 -8.05 3.66
CA ARG A 199 23.72 -6.87 2.84
C ARG A 199 23.00 -5.78 3.63
N GLY A 200 22.17 -6.17 4.59
CA GLY A 200 21.44 -5.22 5.43
C GLY A 200 20.48 -4.29 4.67
N THR A 201 20.07 -4.64 3.44
CA THR A 201 19.17 -3.84 2.61
C THR A 201 17.77 -4.44 2.55
N THR A 202 16.78 -3.61 2.19
CA THR A 202 15.41 -4.06 1.90
C THR A 202 15.30 -4.88 0.59
N ASP A 203 16.29 -4.76 -0.30
CA ASP A 203 16.46 -5.56 -1.51
C ASP A 203 16.87 -7.00 -1.17
N ASP A 204 15.88 -7.80 -0.79
CA ASP A 204 16.05 -9.21 -0.43
C ASP A 204 14.92 -10.07 -1.02
N PRO A 205 15.23 -11.23 -1.63
CA PRO A 205 14.21 -12.07 -2.24
C PRO A 205 13.13 -12.52 -1.24
N ARG A 206 13.44 -12.70 0.05
CA ARG A 206 12.44 -13.05 1.08
C ARG A 206 11.49 -11.91 1.40
N ASN A 207 11.86 -10.66 1.08
CA ASN A 207 11.06 -9.45 1.24
C ASN A 207 10.28 -9.09 -0.05
N ALA A 208 10.20 -9.96 -1.04
CA ALA A 208 9.47 -9.67 -2.26
C ALA A 208 8.65 -10.86 -2.78
N ILE A 209 7.58 -10.55 -3.52
CA ILE A 209 6.76 -11.51 -4.25
C ILE A 209 6.56 -11.06 -5.68
N LEU A 210 6.45 -12.00 -6.61
CA LEU A 210 6.20 -11.69 -8.00
C LEU A 210 4.72 -11.33 -8.20
N LEU A 211 4.44 -10.13 -8.73
CA LEU A 211 3.09 -9.66 -9.05
C LEU A 211 2.99 -9.21 -10.51
N ARG A 212 1.81 -9.35 -11.12
CA ARG A 212 1.52 -8.69 -12.40
C ARG A 212 1.52 -7.17 -12.20
N SER A 213 1.99 -6.40 -13.17
CA SER A 213 2.21 -4.95 -13.04
C SER A 213 1.01 -4.15 -12.50
N ASP A 214 -0.22 -4.52 -12.88
CA ASP A 214 -1.45 -3.93 -12.37
C ASP A 214 -1.68 -4.27 -10.89
N ALA A 215 -1.55 -5.54 -10.52
CA ALA A 215 -1.64 -6.01 -9.14
C ALA A 215 -0.55 -5.37 -8.26
N HIS A 216 0.67 -5.22 -8.78
CA HIS A 216 1.78 -4.54 -8.12
C HIS A 216 1.45 -3.08 -7.82
N THR A 217 0.94 -2.35 -8.82
CA THR A 217 0.53 -0.94 -8.66
C THR A 217 -0.56 -0.79 -7.59
N ILE A 218 -1.56 -1.68 -7.62
CA ILE A 218 -2.67 -1.68 -6.66
C ILE A 218 -2.17 -2.02 -5.25
N PHE A 219 -1.26 -3.00 -5.15
CA PHE A 219 -0.63 -3.41 -3.90
C PHE A 219 0.12 -2.22 -3.27
N ASP A 220 1.00 -1.56 -4.03
CA ASP A 220 1.78 -0.38 -3.59
C ASP A 220 0.93 0.82 -3.20
N ALA A 221 -0.19 1.01 -3.88
CA ALA A 221 -1.22 1.98 -3.52
C ALA A 221 -2.01 1.60 -2.24
N LYS A 222 -1.62 0.51 -1.56
CA LYS A 222 -2.20 0.00 -0.31
C LYS A 222 -3.69 -0.34 -0.44
N ARG A 223 -4.13 -0.75 -1.62
CA ARG A 223 -5.54 -1.00 -1.91
C ARG A 223 -6.01 -2.37 -1.41
N PHE A 224 -5.09 -3.34 -1.35
CA PHE A 224 -5.28 -4.62 -0.70
C PHE A 224 -4.03 -5.03 0.09
N ILE A 225 -4.20 -5.99 0.98
CA ILE A 225 -3.17 -6.62 1.80
C ILE A 225 -3.27 -8.15 1.69
N ILE A 226 -2.26 -8.86 2.18
CA ILE A 226 -2.30 -10.32 2.32
C ILE A 226 -2.56 -10.64 3.79
N VAL A 227 -3.55 -11.49 4.06
CA VAL A 227 -3.95 -11.88 5.42
C VAL A 227 -4.32 -13.37 5.46
N PRO A 228 -4.21 -14.00 6.64
CA PRO A 228 -4.75 -15.33 6.83
C PRO A 228 -6.26 -15.29 7.03
N LYS A 229 -6.98 -16.18 6.35
CA LYS A 229 -8.39 -16.49 6.59
C LYS A 229 -8.60 -18.00 6.46
N LYS A 230 -9.24 -18.64 7.43
CA LYS A 230 -9.56 -20.08 7.40
C LYS A 230 -8.36 -20.96 7.00
N GLY A 231 -7.19 -20.68 7.57
CA GLY A 231 -5.94 -21.42 7.31
C GLY A 231 -5.30 -21.17 5.93
N LYS A 232 -5.72 -20.14 5.19
CA LYS A 232 -5.17 -19.82 3.86
C LYS A 232 -4.73 -18.38 3.75
N TRP A 233 -3.68 -18.15 2.98
CA TRP A 233 -3.27 -16.81 2.58
C TRP A 233 -4.20 -16.28 1.49
N VAL A 234 -4.84 -15.14 1.75
CA VAL A 234 -5.72 -14.47 0.82
C VAL A 234 -5.39 -13.00 0.70
N THR A 235 -5.75 -12.40 -0.43
CA THR A 235 -5.79 -10.95 -0.56
C THR A 235 -7.06 -10.39 0.09
N HIS A 236 -6.94 -9.25 0.77
CA HIS A 236 -8.06 -8.55 1.39
C HIS A 236 -8.05 -7.09 0.97
N VAL A 237 -9.08 -6.70 0.22
CA VAL A 237 -9.28 -5.33 -0.28
C VAL A 237 -9.77 -4.43 0.85
N LEU A 238 -9.22 -3.22 0.94
CA LEU A 238 -9.45 -2.29 2.06
C LEU A 238 -10.39 -1.14 1.71
N TYR A 239 -10.66 -0.91 0.42
CA TYR A 239 -11.45 0.20 -0.08
C TYR A 239 -12.33 -0.23 -1.24
N GLY A 240 -13.37 0.56 -1.51
CA GLY A 240 -14.25 0.35 -2.65
C GLY A 240 -15.37 -0.65 -2.36
N ALA A 241 -16.23 -0.79 -3.35
CA ALA A 241 -17.48 -1.52 -3.27
C ALA A 241 -17.37 -2.96 -3.73
N ALA A 242 -18.31 -3.80 -3.32
CA ALA A 242 -18.36 -5.19 -3.78
C ALA A 242 -18.50 -5.27 -5.32
N GLN A 243 -19.18 -4.29 -5.93
CA GLN A 243 -19.31 -4.16 -7.38
C GLN A 243 -18.06 -3.59 -8.07
N ASP A 244 -17.13 -3.01 -7.32
CA ASP A 244 -15.92 -2.43 -7.92
C ASP A 244 -15.02 -3.54 -8.45
N GLU A 245 -14.40 -3.25 -9.60
CA GLU A 245 -13.44 -4.15 -10.23
C GLU A 245 -12.31 -4.58 -9.29
N LEU A 246 -11.91 -3.68 -8.39
CA LEU A 246 -10.93 -3.97 -7.35
C LEU A 246 -11.40 -5.10 -6.42
N ALA A 247 -12.61 -5.00 -5.85
CA ALA A 247 -13.12 -6.03 -4.96
C ALA A 247 -13.34 -7.35 -5.71
N GLN A 248 -13.95 -7.28 -6.90
CA GLN A 248 -14.23 -8.46 -7.72
C GLN A 248 -12.98 -9.24 -8.16
N SER A 249 -11.86 -8.53 -8.34
CA SER A 249 -10.62 -9.14 -8.86
C SER A 249 -9.60 -9.46 -7.78
N PHE A 250 -9.71 -8.86 -6.59
CA PHE A 250 -8.67 -8.93 -5.56
C PHE A 250 -9.18 -9.20 -4.13
N HIS A 251 -10.48 -9.27 -3.86
CA HIS A 251 -10.95 -9.62 -2.52
C HIS A 251 -11.06 -11.14 -2.33
N ASN A 252 -10.54 -11.65 -1.22
CA ASN A 252 -10.47 -13.07 -0.87
C ASN A 252 -9.90 -13.98 -1.96
N VAL A 253 -8.96 -13.48 -2.76
CA VAL A 253 -8.25 -14.30 -3.75
C VAL A 253 -7.20 -15.11 -3.01
N HIS A 254 -7.29 -16.44 -3.10
CA HIS A 254 -6.22 -17.32 -2.65
C HIS A 254 -4.96 -17.05 -3.46
N ILE A 255 -3.88 -16.71 -2.77
CA ILE A 255 -2.59 -16.53 -3.43
C ILE A 255 -2.00 -17.88 -3.81
N GLN A 256 -1.18 -17.87 -4.86
CA GLN A 256 -0.34 -19.02 -5.21
C GLN A 256 0.59 -19.36 -4.03
N PRO A 257 0.97 -20.63 -3.87
CA PRO A 257 1.85 -21.04 -2.78
C PRO A 257 3.08 -20.15 -2.67
N LEU A 258 3.32 -19.66 -1.45
CA LEU A 258 4.52 -18.91 -1.11
C LEU A 258 5.65 -19.88 -0.78
N THR A 259 6.85 -19.55 -1.20
CA THR A 259 8.06 -20.34 -0.94
C THR A 259 9.20 -19.39 -0.61
N ASP A 260 10.02 -19.73 0.38
CA ASP A 260 11.20 -18.96 0.84
C ASP A 260 10.94 -17.45 0.95
N ILE A 261 9.83 -17.10 1.60
CA ILE A 261 9.42 -15.74 1.96
C ILE A 261 9.32 -15.70 3.48
N ALA A 262 9.84 -14.64 4.10
CA ALA A 262 9.70 -14.48 5.53
C ALA A 262 8.29 -13.94 5.85
N VAL A 263 7.57 -14.64 6.73
CA VAL A 263 6.22 -14.24 7.16
C VAL A 263 6.23 -12.86 7.83
N GLU A 264 7.36 -12.50 8.43
CA GLU A 264 7.63 -11.23 9.07
C GLU A 264 7.55 -10.05 8.09
N TYR A 265 7.96 -10.23 6.83
CA TYR A 265 7.82 -9.19 5.81
C TYR A 265 6.37 -9.03 5.34
N ILE A 266 5.61 -10.13 5.27
CA ILE A 266 4.16 -10.07 4.98
C ILE A 266 3.45 -9.32 6.12
N PHE A 267 3.84 -9.57 7.36
CA PHE A 267 3.27 -8.87 8.52
C PHE A 267 3.72 -7.42 8.59
N ALA A 268 4.97 -7.10 8.22
CA ALA A 268 5.44 -5.73 8.07
C ALA A 268 4.62 -4.96 7.02
N ARG A 269 4.30 -5.60 5.88
CA ARG A 269 3.36 -5.03 4.90
C ARG A 269 1.99 -4.73 5.49
N PHE A 270 1.45 -5.67 6.27
CA PHE A 270 0.18 -5.51 6.95
C PHE A 270 0.21 -4.26 7.83
N MET A 271 1.18 -4.17 8.75
CA MET A 271 1.35 -3.01 9.64
C MET A 271 1.49 -1.70 8.87
N TYR A 272 2.37 -1.68 7.86
CA TYR A 272 2.60 -0.53 7.00
C TYR A 272 1.31 0.01 6.39
N THR A 273 0.45 -0.91 5.94
CA THR A 273 -0.82 -0.56 5.32
C THR A 273 -1.87 -0.12 6.36
N ILE A 274 -1.98 -0.83 7.49
CA ILE A 274 -2.92 -0.50 8.56
C ILE A 274 -2.65 0.89 9.15
N HIS A 275 -1.38 1.24 9.38
CA HIS A 275 -1.02 2.57 9.85
C HIS A 275 -1.38 3.68 8.86
N ALA A 276 -1.27 3.42 7.55
CA ALA A 276 -1.67 4.38 6.53
C ALA A 276 -3.20 4.54 6.43
N LEU A 277 -3.97 3.51 6.77
CA LEU A 277 -5.42 3.52 6.76
C LEU A 277 -6.02 4.12 8.06
N SER A 278 -5.27 4.13 9.15
CA SER A 278 -5.72 4.71 10.42
C SER A 278 -6.08 6.19 10.29
N THR A 279 -7.31 6.53 10.69
CA THR A 279 -7.79 7.91 10.72
C THR A 279 -7.62 8.55 12.10
N PHE A 280 -7.17 7.78 13.09
CA PHE A 280 -7.12 8.23 14.48
C PHE A 280 -6.27 9.49 14.66
N THR A 281 -5.17 9.63 13.93
CA THR A 281 -4.29 10.81 14.02
C THR A 281 -4.84 12.06 13.34
N HIS A 282 -5.97 11.97 12.64
CA HIS A 282 -6.54 13.07 11.85
C HIS A 282 -7.62 13.87 12.58
N SER A 283 -8.14 13.39 13.72
CA SER A 283 -9.28 14.02 14.41
C SER A 283 -8.86 15.22 15.27
N GLY A 284 -9.83 16.11 15.54
CA GLY A 284 -9.62 17.43 16.15
C GLY A 284 -9.26 17.39 17.63
N GLY A 285 -9.83 16.47 18.39
CA GLY A 285 -9.57 16.31 19.82
C GLY A 285 -8.15 15.84 20.16
N LYS A 286 -7.77 16.07 21.42
CA LYS A 286 -6.55 15.53 22.00
C LYS A 286 -6.61 14.01 22.09
N ARG A 287 -5.49 13.34 21.83
CA ARG A 287 -5.38 11.89 21.91
C ARG A 287 -3.98 11.47 22.32
N ALA A 288 -3.92 10.38 23.08
CA ALA A 288 -2.69 9.78 23.54
C ALA A 288 -2.08 8.91 22.43
N LEU A 289 -0.90 9.32 21.95
CA LEU A 289 -0.18 8.69 20.85
C LEU A 289 1.19 8.20 21.32
N LEU A 290 1.60 7.03 20.83
CA LEU A 290 2.99 6.58 20.89
C LEU A 290 3.72 7.11 19.66
N VAL A 291 4.72 7.95 19.88
CA VAL A 291 5.54 8.57 18.84
C VAL A 291 7.00 8.22 19.08
N LEU A 292 7.69 7.89 18.00
CA LEU A 292 9.16 7.79 17.98
C LEU A 292 9.69 8.94 17.13
N ARG A 293 10.49 9.84 17.71
CA ARG A 293 11.08 10.94 16.94
C ARG A 293 12.33 10.45 16.21
N SER A 294 12.69 11.18 15.16
CA SER A 294 13.89 10.86 14.38
C SER A 294 15.13 10.95 15.27
N GLY A 295 15.93 9.87 15.30
CA GLY A 295 17.15 9.77 16.09
C GLY A 295 16.96 9.26 17.52
N GLU A 296 15.72 9.08 17.96
CA GLU A 296 15.42 8.48 19.26
C GLU A 296 15.29 6.96 19.15
N THR A 297 15.65 6.25 20.22
CA THR A 297 15.51 4.79 20.34
C THR A 297 14.28 4.38 21.15
N SER A 298 13.70 5.30 21.91
CA SER A 298 12.59 5.05 22.82
C SER A 298 11.34 5.81 22.38
N ARG A 299 10.18 5.14 22.43
CA ARG A 299 8.89 5.77 22.17
C ARG A 299 8.46 6.62 23.35
N HIS A 300 7.82 7.74 23.05
CA HIS A 300 7.22 8.62 24.04
C HIS A 300 5.69 8.62 23.87
N SER A 301 4.97 8.56 24.99
CA SER A 301 3.54 8.85 25.00
C SER A 301 3.34 10.36 25.01
N VAL A 302 2.59 10.87 24.04
CA VAL A 302 2.28 12.30 23.90
C VAL A 302 0.79 12.48 23.72
N GLU A 303 0.23 13.50 24.37
CA GLU A 303 -1.17 13.87 24.19
C GLU A 303 -1.27 15.09 23.26
N VAL A 304 -1.76 14.88 22.05
CA VAL A 304 -1.76 15.93 21.00
C VAL A 304 -3.07 15.92 20.21
N THR A 305 -3.44 17.06 19.64
CA THR A 305 -4.51 17.12 18.63
C THR A 305 -4.02 16.66 17.26
N GLY A 306 -4.93 16.31 16.35
CA GLY A 306 -4.54 15.95 14.97
C GLY A 306 -3.79 17.07 14.24
N LEU A 307 -4.11 18.34 14.52
CA LEU A 307 -3.41 19.49 13.95
C LEU A 307 -1.99 19.60 14.50
N GLN A 308 -1.80 19.46 15.82
CA GLN A 308 -0.49 19.45 16.45
C GLN A 308 0.37 18.30 15.94
N TYR A 309 -0.22 17.11 15.83
CA TYR A 309 0.46 15.96 15.25
C TYR A 309 0.94 16.27 13.83
N LYS A 310 0.06 16.75 12.94
CA LYS A 310 0.44 17.08 11.54
C LYS A 310 1.52 18.15 11.41
N THR A 311 1.52 19.14 12.30
CA THR A 311 2.43 20.30 12.21
C THR A 311 3.77 20.07 12.91
N GLN A 312 3.82 19.25 13.96
CA GLN A 312 4.97 19.15 14.86
C GLN A 312 5.61 17.76 14.90
N LEU A 313 4.87 16.69 14.59
CA LEU A 313 5.29 15.31 14.87
C LEU A 313 5.15 14.35 13.69
N ALA A 314 4.24 14.62 12.74
CA ALA A 314 4.12 13.83 11.54
C ALA A 314 5.44 13.92 10.77
N PRO A 315 5.96 12.80 10.26
CA PRO A 315 7.09 12.83 9.35
C PRO A 315 6.73 13.79 8.22
N GLY A 316 7.41 14.94 8.17
CA GLY A 316 7.11 15.97 7.19
C GLY A 316 7.12 15.32 5.81
N SER A 317 6.04 15.48 5.06
CA SER A 317 6.03 15.16 3.65
C SER A 317 7.09 16.05 3.02
N ARG A 318 8.32 15.55 2.91
CA ARG A 318 9.28 16.05 1.93
C ARG A 318 8.67 15.65 0.60
N VAL A 319 7.73 16.46 0.12
CA VAL A 319 7.41 16.56 -1.30
C VAL A 319 8.70 17.03 -1.95
N GLY A 320 9.50 16.04 -2.30
CA GLY A 320 10.76 16.13 -3.01
C GLY A 320 10.91 14.93 -3.94
N SER A 321 9.80 14.41 -4.47
CA SER A 321 9.83 13.65 -5.71
C SER A 321 9.55 14.61 -6.87
N ARG A 322 10.62 15.24 -7.33
CA ARG A 322 10.85 15.31 -8.77
C ARG A 322 12.25 14.77 -8.96
N THR A 323 12.34 13.53 -9.42
CA THR A 323 13.45 13.19 -10.30
C THR A 323 13.52 14.30 -11.34
N PRO A 324 14.65 15.03 -11.49
CA PRO A 324 14.79 15.87 -12.65
C PRO A 324 14.79 14.92 -13.82
N SER A 325 13.71 14.91 -14.60
CA SER A 325 13.78 14.44 -15.98
C SER A 325 15.04 15.08 -16.58
N PRO A 326 15.87 14.35 -17.36
CA PRO A 326 17.09 14.89 -17.91
C PRO A 326 16.80 16.24 -18.53
N SER A 327 17.38 17.29 -17.94
CA SER A 327 17.21 18.65 -18.42
C SER A 327 17.54 18.64 -19.91
N LYS A 328 16.57 19.05 -20.74
CA LYS A 328 16.84 19.42 -22.13
C LYS A 328 18.06 20.32 -22.11
N ARG A 329 19.14 19.89 -22.77
CA ARG A 329 20.32 20.72 -22.99
C ARG A 329 19.85 22.12 -23.40
N ARG A 330 20.25 23.13 -22.65
CA ARG A 330 20.11 24.51 -23.11
C ARG A 330 20.88 24.60 -24.43
N ARG A 331 20.22 25.14 -25.44
CA ARG A 331 20.91 25.69 -26.60
C ARG A 331 21.66 26.91 -26.09
N ASP A 332 22.98 26.88 -26.17
CA ASP A 332 23.77 28.10 -26.08
C ASP A 332 23.49 28.89 -27.36
N ASP A 333 22.79 30.01 -27.20
CA ASP A 333 22.71 31.06 -28.21
C ASP A 333 23.93 31.96 -28.00
N THR A 334 25.04 31.64 -28.66
CA THR A 334 26.17 32.59 -28.80
C THR A 334 25.93 33.45 -30.04
N PRO A 335 25.91 34.80 -29.91
CA PRO A 335 25.84 35.67 -31.07
C PRO A 335 27.21 35.73 -31.78
N THR A 336 27.13 35.70 -33.10
CA THR A 336 28.21 35.77 -34.10
C THR A 336 28.97 37.09 -34.15
N ALA A 337 30.29 37.00 -34.30
CA ALA A 337 31.21 37.81 -35.13
C ALA A 337 32.64 37.27 -34.90
N ASP A 338 33.62 37.22 -35.79
CA ASP A 338 33.75 37.30 -37.25
C ASP A 338 35.15 36.71 -37.55
N ALA A 339 35.34 36.30 -38.81
CA ALA A 339 36.60 36.18 -39.54
C ALA A 339 37.60 35.02 -39.26
N ASP A 340 37.83 34.30 -40.37
CA ASP A 340 39.12 33.91 -40.93
C ASP A 340 39.71 32.49 -40.75
N THR A 341 39.42 31.70 -41.79
CA THR A 341 40.36 30.97 -42.69
C THR A 341 40.90 29.58 -42.32
N LEU A 342 40.80 28.69 -43.33
CA LEU A 342 41.60 27.51 -43.67
C LEU A 342 41.24 26.12 -43.07
N ASN A 343 40.41 25.40 -43.84
CA ASN A 343 40.77 24.20 -44.62
C ASN A 343 41.42 22.99 -43.90
N CYS A 344 40.70 21.86 -43.81
CA CYS A 344 41.19 20.56 -44.33
C CYS A 344 40.13 19.44 -44.29
N ALA A 345 39.81 18.96 -45.50
CA ALA A 345 39.37 17.64 -45.95
C ALA A 345 38.99 16.51 -44.96
N GLY A 346 37.89 15.82 -45.28
CA GLY A 346 37.94 14.35 -45.42
C GLY A 346 36.78 13.52 -44.86
N ILE A 347 36.04 12.89 -45.80
CA ILE A 347 35.41 11.55 -45.72
C ILE A 347 33.92 11.47 -45.28
N ALA A 348 33.08 11.48 -46.33
CA ALA A 348 31.88 10.68 -46.63
C ALA A 348 31.33 9.66 -45.60
N ALA A 349 30.02 9.66 -45.34
CA ALA A 349 29.03 8.93 -46.16
C ALA A 349 27.61 8.94 -45.54
N SER A 350 26.63 9.35 -46.37
CA SER A 350 25.25 8.84 -46.56
C SER A 350 24.32 8.70 -45.34
N ASP A 351 23.34 9.59 -45.12
CA ASP A 351 22.04 9.76 -45.82
C ASP A 351 20.93 8.77 -45.43
N ASP A 352 19.71 9.33 -45.50
CA ASP A 352 18.36 8.77 -45.34
C ASP A 352 17.80 8.58 -43.91
N GLU A 353 16.59 9.04 -43.58
CA GLU A 353 15.62 9.85 -44.32
C GLU A 353 14.59 10.39 -43.31
N CYS A 354 14.18 11.64 -43.51
CA CYS A 354 13.14 12.32 -42.75
C CYS A 354 11.74 11.76 -43.05
N ARG A 355 10.83 11.69 -42.06
CA ARG A 355 9.37 11.87 -42.28
C ARG A 355 8.61 12.06 -40.96
N GLY A 356 8.05 13.27 -40.77
CA GLY A 356 7.07 13.54 -39.71
C GLY A 356 6.80 15.03 -39.43
N ARG A 357 5.89 15.64 -40.18
CA ARG A 357 5.48 17.06 -40.10
C ARG A 357 4.56 17.31 -38.88
N PRO A 358 4.72 18.40 -38.09
CA PRO A 358 3.84 18.68 -36.96
C PRO A 358 2.56 19.44 -37.36
N ARG A 359 1.40 19.03 -36.82
CA ARG A 359 0.12 19.74 -36.89
C ARG A 359 0.11 20.91 -35.89
N ARG A 360 0.04 22.14 -36.38
CA ARG A 360 -0.22 23.36 -35.60
C ARG A 360 -1.73 23.48 -35.33
N ARG A 361 -2.15 23.61 -34.06
CA ARG A 361 -3.49 24.11 -33.71
C ARG A 361 -3.38 25.61 -33.46
N LEU A 362 -4.18 26.39 -34.18
CA LEU A 362 -4.42 27.82 -33.96
C LEU A 362 -5.41 28.00 -32.80
N ALA A 363 -5.14 28.94 -31.91
CA ALA A 363 -6.10 29.49 -30.97
C ALA A 363 -6.04 31.03 -31.09
N TYR A 364 -7.14 31.61 -31.57
CA TYR A 364 -7.63 32.97 -31.29
C TYR A 364 -8.06 33.02 -29.81
N ASP A 365 -8.16 34.10 -29.04
CA ASP A 365 -8.12 35.57 -29.13
C ASP A 365 -7.60 36.03 -27.73
N THR A 366 -7.23 37.26 -27.38
CA THR A 366 -7.85 38.59 -27.52
C THR A 366 -6.81 39.60 -27.02
N ASP A 367 -6.47 40.62 -27.81
CA ASP A 367 -5.77 41.82 -27.32
C ASP A 367 -6.78 42.96 -27.13
N THR A 368 -6.87 43.42 -25.88
CA THR A 368 -7.48 44.68 -25.44
C THR A 368 -6.67 45.87 -25.94
N ILE A 369 -7.30 46.77 -26.69
CA ILE A 369 -6.77 48.12 -26.97
C ILE A 369 -7.79 49.15 -26.48
N THR A 370 -7.42 49.90 -25.45
CA THR A 370 -8.03 51.18 -25.04
C THR A 370 -7.42 52.35 -25.83
N PRO A 371 -8.21 53.36 -26.25
CA PRO A 371 -7.68 54.60 -26.84
C PRO A 371 -7.63 55.76 -25.83
N PRO A 372 -6.74 56.74 -26.09
CA PRO A 372 -7.11 58.16 -26.10
C PRO A 372 -6.63 58.78 -27.43
N SER A 373 -7.25 59.76 -28.08
CA SER A 373 -8.12 60.87 -27.68
C SER A 373 -9.12 61.17 -28.80
#